data_AF-A0A0D2LZA6-F1
#
_entry.id   AF-A0A0D2LZA6-F1
#
_cell.length_a   1.000
_cell.length_b   1.000
_cell.length_c   1.000
_cell.angle_alpha   90.00
_cell.angle_beta   90.00
_cell.angle_gamma   90.00
#
_symmetry.space_group_name_H-M   'P 1'
#
loop_
_entity.id
_entity.type
_entity.pdbx_description
1 polymer ?
#
loop_
_entity_poly.entity_id
_entity_poly.type
_entity_poly.pdbx_seq_one_letter_code
_entity_poly.pdbx_strand_id
1 'polypeptide(L)'
;MSDGVLARCLGVEEAAKRLEEVHDKVCGTTKPVNLYRRLQRQGYYWPDMARDAKAREEACLKCTWMPDRAECAFINVVDWRQPYIEYLTEPYRMIDTKRIS
;
A
#
# COMPACT_ATOMS: atom_id res chain seq x y z
N MET A 1 8.43 -17.00 24.49
CA MET A 1 8.43 -15.59 24.92
C MET A 1 9.08 -14.81 23.80
N SER A 2 8.34 -14.00 23.06
CA SER A 2 8.93 -13.08 22.08
C SER A 2 9.62 -11.97 22.86
N ASP A 3 10.90 -11.75 22.59
CA ASP A 3 11.86 -11.01 23.41
C ASP A 3 11.63 -9.48 23.50
N GLY A 4 10.40 -8.99 23.30
CA GLY A 4 10.07 -7.56 23.36
C GLY A 4 10.72 -6.68 22.28
N VAL A 5 11.54 -7.25 21.39
CA VAL A 5 12.24 -6.53 20.33
C VAL A 5 11.29 -6.20 19.18
N LEU A 6 11.00 -4.91 19.00
CA LEU A 6 10.11 -4.40 17.95
C LEU A 6 10.75 -4.40 16.55
N ALA A 7 12.09 -4.38 16.47
CA ALA A 7 12.84 -4.45 15.23
C ALA A 7 14.26 -4.96 15.45
N ARG A 8 14.78 -5.72 14.49
CA ARG A 8 16.16 -6.20 14.42
C ARG A 8 17.04 -5.18 13.70
N CYS A 9 18.14 -4.79 14.34
CA CYS A 9 19.17 -3.95 13.72
C CYS A 9 19.95 -4.77 12.67
N LEU A 10 20.15 -4.20 11.49
CA LEU A 10 20.88 -4.82 10.38
C LEU A 10 22.25 -4.17 10.20
N GLY A 11 23.26 -4.98 9.85
CA GLY A 11 24.53 -4.48 9.33
C GLY A 11 24.39 -3.94 7.91
N VAL A 12 25.38 -3.18 7.43
CA VAL A 12 25.32 -2.47 6.13
C VAL A 12 25.00 -3.40 4.96
N GLU A 13 25.68 -4.54 4.86
CA GLU A 13 25.48 -5.49 3.76
C GLU A 13 24.10 -6.14 3.81
N GLU A 14 23.64 -6.51 5.01
CA GLU A 14 22.31 -7.09 5.19
C GLU A 14 21.21 -6.06 4.93
N ALA A 15 21.40 -4.80 5.37
CA ALA A 15 20.48 -3.70 5.12
C ALA A 15 20.29 -3.47 3.61
N ALA A 16 21.39 -3.41 2.85
CA ALA A 16 21.35 -3.26 1.40
C ALA A 16 20.58 -4.42 0.74
N LYS A 17 20.87 -5.66 1.15
CA LYS A 17 20.17 -6.85 0.63
C LYS A 17 18.67 -6.80 0.95
N ARG A 18 18.29 -6.50 2.19
CA ARG A 18 16.88 -6.42 2.60
C ARG A 18 16.14 -5.28 1.91
N LEU A 19 16.80 -4.15 1.69
CA LEU A 19 16.24 -3.03 0.94
C LEU A 19 15.85 -3.45 -0.48
N GLU A 20 16.75 -4.11 -1.20
CA GLU A 20 16.50 -4.61 -2.56
C GLU A 20 15.42 -5.70 -2.58
N GLU A 21 15.51 -6.69 -1.70
CA GLU A 21 14.52 -7.79 -1.62
C GLU A 21 13.09 -7.28 -1.39
N VAL A 22 12.94 -6.27 -0.52
CA VAL A 22 11.62 -5.68 -0.25
C VAL A 22 11.17 -4.80 -1.41
N HIS A 23 12.09 -4.03 -2.00
CA HIS A 23 11.81 -3.22 -3.18
C HIS A 23 11.33 -4.06 -4.36
N ASP A 24 12.02 -5.14 -4.72
CA ASP A 24 11.68 -5.96 -5.89
C ASP A 24 10.29 -6.59 -5.80
N LYS A 25 9.88 -6.97 -4.58
CA LYS A 25 8.52 -7.49 -4.33
C LYS A 25 7.41 -6.45 -4.49
N VAL A 26 7.76 -5.16 -4.50
CA VAL A 26 6.78 -4.05 -4.46
C VAL A 26 6.98 -3.02 -5.55
N CYS A 27 8.03 -3.14 -6.35
CA CYS A 27 8.41 -2.24 -7.41
C CYS A 27 7.30 -2.13 -8.46
N GLY A 28 7.03 -0.91 -8.95
CA GLY A 28 6.08 -0.67 -10.04
C GLY A 28 4.61 -0.85 -9.71
N THR A 29 4.26 -1.13 -8.45
CA THR A 29 2.86 -1.04 -8.04
C THR A 29 2.56 0.39 -7.56
N THR A 30 1.39 0.93 -7.90
CA THR A 30 0.91 2.23 -7.39
C THR A 30 0.64 2.10 -5.89
N LYS A 31 1.50 2.65 -5.03
CA LYS A 31 1.47 2.32 -3.59
C LYS A 31 1.17 3.53 -2.70
N PRO A 32 0.19 3.43 -1.79
CA PRO A 32 0.01 4.41 -0.71
C PRO A 32 1.03 4.25 0.43
N VAL A 33 1.87 3.21 0.41
CA VAL A 33 2.82 2.90 1.49
C VAL A 33 4.24 2.77 0.94
N ASN A 34 5.11 3.69 1.37
CA ASN A 34 6.52 3.76 0.99
C ASN A 34 7.36 2.57 1.47
N LEU A 35 8.52 2.38 0.86
CA LEU A 35 9.47 1.31 1.14
C LEU A 35 9.94 1.30 2.60
N TYR A 36 10.18 2.48 3.17
CA TYR A 36 10.55 2.63 4.59
C TYR A 36 9.54 1.97 5.55
N ARG A 37 8.25 2.26 5.38
CA ARG A 37 7.18 1.68 6.21
C ARG A 37 7.07 0.17 6.01
N ARG A 38 7.39 -0.34 4.83
CA ARG A 38 7.40 -1.79 4.55
C ARG A 38 8.53 -2.49 5.29
N LEU A 39 9.71 -1.90 5.32
CA LEU A 39 10.85 -2.40 6.09
C LEU A 39 10.57 -2.41 7.60
N GLN A 40 9.97 -1.33 8.13
CA GLN A 40 9.54 -1.28 9.54
C GLN A 40 8.55 -2.40 9.89
N ARG A 41 7.58 -2.68 9.02
CA ARG A 41 6.58 -3.74 9.26
C ARG A 41 7.19 -5.15 9.24
N GLN A 42 8.35 -5.33 8.60
CA GLN A 42 9.11 -6.58 8.70
C GLN A 42 10.03 -6.65 9.92
N GLY A 43 10.02 -5.60 10.75
CA GLY A 43 10.85 -5.53 11.94
C GLY A 43 12.33 -5.34 11.61
N TYR A 44 12.66 -4.59 10.55
CA TYR A 44 14.05 -4.22 10.25
C TYR A 44 14.33 -2.77 10.65
N TYR A 45 15.58 -2.53 11.04
CA TYR A 45 16.08 -1.21 11.41
C TYR A 45 17.56 -1.06 11.05
N TRP A 46 17.94 0.13 10.59
CA TRP A 46 19.32 0.64 10.57
C TRP A 46 19.28 2.18 10.56
N PRO A 47 20.36 2.88 10.98
CA PRO A 47 20.34 4.33 11.22
C PRO A 47 19.85 5.16 10.02
N ASP A 48 20.25 4.76 8.81
CA ASP A 48 19.99 5.50 7.57
C ASP A 48 18.81 4.95 6.74
N MET A 49 18.02 4.03 7.31
CA MET A 49 16.96 3.30 6.60
C MET A 49 15.96 4.17 5.86
N ALA A 50 15.57 5.31 6.43
CA ALA A 50 14.63 6.22 5.79
C ALA A 50 15.23 6.89 4.54
N ARG A 51 16.52 7.29 4.63
CA ARG A 51 17.25 7.92 3.54
C ARG A 51 17.48 6.92 2.42
N ASP A 52 17.96 5.72 2.75
CA ASP A 52 18.28 4.68 1.77
C ASP A 52 17.01 4.20 1.05
N ALA A 53 15.90 4.02 1.79
CA ALA A 53 14.62 3.65 1.20
C ALA A 53 14.11 4.69 0.20
N LYS A 54 14.17 5.98 0.58
CA LYS A 54 13.77 7.08 -0.29
C LYS A 54 14.65 7.16 -1.53
N ALA A 55 15.97 7.11 -1.36
CA ALA A 55 16.93 7.15 -2.47
C ALA A 55 16.69 5.99 -3.45
N ARG A 56 16.37 4.80 -2.95
CA ARG A 56 16.09 3.62 -3.79
C ARG A 56 14.78 3.73 -4.57
N GLU A 57 13.75 4.35 -3.98
CA GLU A 57 12.48 4.65 -4.66
C GLU A 57 12.67 5.71 -5.75
N GLU A 58 13.40 6.80 -5.46
CA GLU A 58 13.66 7.89 -6.41
C GLU A 58 14.55 7.46 -7.59
N ALA A 59 15.50 6.56 -7.35
CA ALA A 59 16.35 5.99 -8.41
C ALA A 59 15.62 5.02 -9.34
N CYS A 60 14.42 4.54 -8.96
CA CYS A 60 13.69 3.53 -9.72
C CYS A 60 12.64 4.15 -10.65
N LEU A 61 12.87 4.07 -11.98
CA LEU A 61 11.93 4.59 -12.98
C LEU A 61 10.50 4.04 -12.81
N LYS A 62 10.35 2.76 -12.44
CA LYS A 62 9.03 2.14 -12.21
C LYS A 62 8.30 2.71 -10.98
N CYS A 63 9.05 3.19 -9.98
CA CYS A 63 8.48 3.82 -8.79
C CYS A 63 8.25 5.32 -8.98
N THR A 64 9.07 5.96 -9.82
CA THR A 64 8.91 7.38 -10.16
C THR A 64 7.83 7.60 -11.24
N TRP A 65 7.50 6.56 -12.01
CA TRP A 65 6.44 6.63 -13.01
C TRP A 65 5.07 6.76 -12.34
N MET A 66 4.39 7.87 -12.61
CA MET A 66 2.96 8.00 -12.34
C MET A 66 2.18 7.49 -13.57
N PRO A 67 1.16 6.63 -13.39
CA PRO A 67 0.29 6.26 -14.49
C PRO A 67 -0.42 7.48 -15.06
N ASP A 68 -0.70 7.45 -16.36
CA ASP A 68 -1.43 8.54 -17.00
C ASP A 68 -2.81 8.72 -16.34
N ARG A 69 -3.31 9.97 -16.35
CA ARG A 69 -4.60 10.30 -15.74
C ARG A 69 -5.75 9.49 -16.36
N ALA A 70 -5.65 9.11 -17.64
CA ALA A 70 -6.63 8.28 -18.32
C ALA A 70 -6.53 6.79 -17.96
N GLU A 71 -5.38 6.32 -17.49
CA GLU A 71 -5.16 4.94 -17.02
C GLU A 71 -5.55 4.76 -15.55
N CYS A 72 -5.64 5.86 -14.80
CA CYS A 72 -6.14 5.87 -13.43
C CYS A 72 -7.67 5.96 -13.41
N ALA A 73 -8.34 4.93 -12.89
CA ALA A 73 -9.78 4.97 -12.61
C ALA A 73 -10.06 5.88 -11.41
N PHE A 74 -10.08 7.19 -11.65
CA PHE A 74 -10.57 8.15 -10.66
C PHE A 74 -12.07 7.95 -10.51
N ILE A 75 -12.49 7.53 -9.32
CA ILE A 75 -13.90 7.54 -8.93
C ILE A 75 -14.30 9.01 -8.88
N ASN A 76 -14.99 9.51 -9.92
CA ASN A 76 -15.53 10.88 -9.97
C ASN A 76 -16.75 11.08 -9.04
N VAL A 77 -16.94 10.17 -8.08
CA VAL A 77 -18.00 10.29 -7.08
C VAL A 77 -17.48 11.25 -6.01
N VAL A 78 -18.18 12.37 -5.85
CA VAL A 78 -17.85 13.43 -4.87
C VAL A 78 -17.73 12.86 -3.46
N ASP A 79 -18.49 11.80 -3.17
CA ASP A 79 -18.36 11.02 -1.94
C ASP A 79 -18.17 9.52 -2.25
N TRP A 80 -16.93 9.03 -2.11
CA TRP A 80 -16.57 7.62 -2.26
C TRP A 80 -17.29 6.70 -1.25
N ARG A 81 -17.88 7.24 -0.20
CA ARG A 81 -18.69 6.48 0.77
C ARG A 81 -20.09 6.19 0.24
N GLN A 82 -20.54 6.91 -0.78
CA GLN A 82 -21.91 6.82 -1.26
C GLN A 82 -22.35 5.40 -1.67
N PRO A 83 -21.54 4.58 -2.38
CA PRO A 83 -21.90 3.19 -2.68
C PRO A 83 -22.10 2.32 -1.43
N TYR A 84 -21.32 2.57 -0.37
CA TYR A 84 -21.46 1.88 0.91
C TYR A 84 -22.69 2.37 1.69
N ILE A 85 -22.95 3.68 1.66
CA ILE A 85 -24.13 4.28 2.30
C ILE A 85 -25.38 3.69 1.66
N GLU A 86 -25.49 3.70 0.32
CA GLU A 86 -26.62 3.15 -0.43
C GLU A 86 -26.88 1.69 -0.04
N TYR A 87 -25.84 0.83 -0.03
CA TYR A 87 -25.95 -0.56 0.40
C TYR A 87 -26.47 -0.74 1.83
N LEU A 88 -26.02 0.10 2.77
CA LEU A 88 -26.44 0.05 4.17
C LEU A 88 -27.82 0.68 4.40
N THR A 89 -28.22 1.62 3.54
CA THR A 89 -29.52 2.31 3.59
C THR A 89 -30.61 1.66 2.75
N GLU A 90 -30.31 0.60 2.00
CA GLU A 90 -31.31 -0.22 1.29
C GLU A 90 -31.61 -1.54 2.05
N PRO A 91 -32.31 -1.52 3.20
CA PRO A 91 -32.81 -2.75 3.82
C PRO A 91 -34.04 -3.35 3.09
N TYR A 92 -34.49 -2.80 1.94
CA TYR A 92 -35.84 -3.07 1.40
C TYR A 92 -36.00 -3.13 -0.14
N ARG A 93 -34.99 -3.61 -0.90
CA ARG A 93 -35.19 -3.94 -2.33
C ARG A 93 -35.09 -5.42 -2.71
N MET A 94 -34.86 -6.32 -1.74
CA MET A 94 -34.90 -7.77 -1.98
C MET A 94 -36.23 -8.44 -1.58
N ILE A 95 -37.25 -7.68 -1.17
CA ILE A 95 -38.58 -8.20 -0.85
C ILE A 95 -39.61 -7.35 -1.61
N ASP A 96 -39.73 -7.52 -2.93
CA ASP A 96 -40.96 -7.28 -3.71
C ASP A 96 -40.71 -7.39 -5.23
N THR A 97 -40.40 -8.61 -5.70
CA THR A 97 -40.67 -9.00 -7.09
C THR A 97 -41.26 -10.41 -7.19
N LYS A 98 -41.96 -10.87 -6.15
CA LYS A 98 -42.87 -12.02 -6.22
C LYS A 98 -44.29 -11.66 -5.84
N ARG A 99 -44.85 -10.62 -6.47
CA ARG A 99 -46.31 -10.46 -6.60
C ARG A 99 -46.61 -9.44 -7.69
N ILE A 100 -47.25 -9.91 -8.76
CA ILE A 100 -47.94 -9.29 -9.91
C ILE A 100 -47.63 -10.29 -11.05
N SER A 101 -48.34 -11.42 -11.05
CA SER A 101 -49.52 -11.71 -11.89
C SER A 101 -49.15 -11.90 -13.35
#